data_AF-A0A2C6KJV6-F1
#
_entry.id   AF-A0A2C6KJV6-F1
#
_cell.length_a   1.000
_cell.length_b   1.000
_cell.length_c   1.000
_cell.angle_alpha   90.00
_cell.angle_beta   90.00
_cell.angle_gamma   90.00
#
_symmetry.space_group_name_H-M   'P 1'
#
loop_
_entity.id
_entity.type
_entity.pdbx_description
1 polymer ?
#
loop_
_entity_poly.entity_id
_entity_poly.type
_entity_poly.pdbx_seq_one_letter_code
_entity_poly.pdbx_strand_id
1 'polypeptide(L)'
;MRFSFICFSSAIAALAIKTPAASAGATDATALREAQMNLNEEGDNPLQADPRRLSGGNAKTCNVAFASEPNLTATFSETKLQASFTCGETYNKGFVPEFTQDTNTIKKCCANPQDDTGAEIAEVLGVQGKAVKDNQTVTVTLQKIPDNKRGKSIYYKCRKTGVSDVCLVALELPPAIGENDCAVDKVVTIALNQMVSSADFKCVGGKMDLEPLEVTSGNCSNKKKTTNAVKVTEVKAQTEFRVTVDQLPSHTEQLCYTCSYAEVPSVEDTQTTTRTCSVIVTVDGTESSTSTEATTSSGRSIIMTCGAMNLLIAMFLTVGAFS
;
A
#
# COMPACT_ATOMS: atom_id res chain seq x y z
N MET A 1 -39.72 -20.75 -18.45
CA MET A 1 -39.04 -19.65 -17.74
C MET A 1 -38.53 -18.66 -18.78
N ARG A 2 -39.05 -17.44 -18.79
CA ARG A 2 -38.68 -16.37 -19.72
C ARG A 2 -37.59 -15.52 -19.06
N PHE A 3 -36.41 -15.45 -19.65
CA PHE A 3 -35.34 -14.56 -19.20
C PHE A 3 -35.44 -13.24 -19.96
N SER A 4 -35.82 -12.19 -19.25
CA SER A 4 -35.78 -10.81 -19.75
C SER A 4 -34.45 -10.19 -19.35
N PHE A 5 -33.61 -9.89 -20.33
CA PHE A 5 -32.43 -9.04 -20.15
C PHE A 5 -32.86 -7.57 -20.23
N ILE A 6 -32.65 -6.81 -19.16
CA ILE A 6 -32.85 -5.36 -19.11
C ILE A 6 -31.46 -4.71 -19.23
N CYS A 7 -31.18 -4.08 -20.37
CA CYS A 7 -30.01 -3.23 -20.56
C CYS A 7 -30.28 -1.85 -19.98
N PHE A 8 -29.56 -1.47 -18.92
CA PHE A 8 -29.49 -0.08 -18.45
C PHE A 8 -28.34 0.63 -19.18
N SER A 9 -28.69 1.55 -20.09
CA SER A 9 -27.76 2.53 -20.65
C SER A 9 -27.88 3.84 -19.87
N SER A 10 -26.84 4.20 -19.12
CA SER A 10 -26.71 5.52 -18.49
C SER A 10 -25.80 6.41 -19.33
N ALA A 11 -26.39 7.49 -19.86
CA ALA A 11 -25.67 8.59 -20.49
C ALA A 11 -25.12 9.53 -19.40
N ILE A 12 -23.82 9.83 -19.45
CA ILE A 12 -23.18 10.85 -18.60
C ILE A 12 -23.07 12.12 -19.43
N ALA A 13 -23.77 13.18 -18.98
CA ALA A 13 -23.62 14.52 -19.51
C ALA A 13 -22.38 15.20 -18.92
N ALA A 14 -21.46 15.64 -19.77
CA ALA A 14 -20.29 16.43 -19.38
C ALA A 14 -20.69 17.90 -19.21
N LEU A 15 -20.53 18.45 -18.01
CA LEU A 15 -20.62 19.88 -17.74
C LEU A 15 -19.22 20.50 -17.81
N ALA A 16 -19.00 21.32 -18.84
CA ALA A 16 -17.82 22.16 -18.98
C ALA A 16 -18.00 23.45 -18.15
N ILE A 17 -17.17 23.64 -17.13
CA ILE A 17 -17.09 24.90 -16.39
C ILE A 17 -15.84 25.64 -16.87
N LYS A 18 -16.05 26.81 -17.50
CA LYS A 18 -15.00 27.79 -17.80
C LYS A 18 -14.72 28.61 -16.55
N THR A 19 -13.48 28.62 -16.07
CA THR A 19 -12.99 29.60 -15.10
C THR A 19 -12.03 30.58 -15.78
N PRO A 20 -12.16 31.90 -15.55
CA PRO A 20 -11.25 32.90 -16.11
C PRO A 20 -9.93 32.95 -15.35
N ALA A 21 -8.87 33.20 -16.13
CA ALA A 21 -7.53 33.49 -15.68
C ALA A 21 -7.47 34.80 -14.87
N ALA A 22 -6.75 34.78 -13.75
CA ALA A 22 -6.31 35.98 -13.05
C ALA A 22 -4.78 36.03 -13.08
N SER A 23 -4.27 37.09 -13.72
CA SER A 23 -2.88 37.51 -13.70
C SER A 23 -2.57 38.28 -12.40
N ALA A 24 -1.54 37.85 -11.68
CA ALA A 24 -0.77 38.68 -10.76
C ALA A 24 0.66 38.14 -10.87
N GLY A 25 1.68 38.92 -11.22
CA GLY A 25 2.00 40.22 -10.67
C GLY A 25 3.32 40.02 -9.92
N ALA A 26 4.43 40.23 -10.62
CA ALA A 26 5.77 40.14 -10.08
C ALA A 26 6.05 41.29 -9.11
N THR A 27 6.60 40.99 -7.93
CA THR A 27 7.47 41.90 -7.17
C THR A 27 8.28 41.14 -6.12
N ASP A 28 9.57 41.48 -6.12
CA ASP A 28 10.56 41.44 -5.04
C ASP A 28 11.14 40.13 -4.51
N ALA A 29 12.29 39.79 -5.11
CA ALA A 29 13.35 38.99 -4.55
C ALA A 29 14.48 39.90 -4.01
N THR A 30 14.36 40.43 -2.81
CA THR A 30 15.51 40.99 -2.07
C THR A 30 15.19 41.18 -0.58
N ALA A 31 15.51 40.18 0.25
CA ALA A 31 15.85 40.31 1.68
C ALA A 31 15.76 38.94 2.38
N LEU A 32 16.76 38.09 2.21
CA LEU A 32 17.00 36.94 3.12
C LEU A 32 18.48 36.53 2.97
N ARG A 33 19.36 37.46 3.31
CA ARG A 33 20.80 37.22 3.36
C ARG A 33 21.41 38.08 4.45
N GLU A 34 21.21 37.67 5.71
CA GLU A 34 21.99 38.06 6.89
C GLU A 34 21.37 37.43 8.14
N ALA A 35 21.73 36.18 8.42
CA ALA A 35 21.60 35.58 9.75
C ALA A 35 22.44 34.29 9.80
N GLN A 36 23.75 34.43 9.61
CA GLN A 36 24.71 33.38 9.93
C GLN A 36 25.89 34.02 10.67
N MET A 37 26.33 33.31 11.72
CA MET A 37 27.49 33.54 12.59
C MET A 37 27.18 34.27 13.91
N ASN A 38 26.89 33.46 14.94
CA ASN A 38 27.61 33.51 16.22
C ASN A 38 27.01 32.48 17.20
N LEU A 39 27.62 31.29 17.29
CA LEU A 39 27.52 30.41 18.46
C LEU A 39 28.82 29.61 18.57
N ASN A 40 29.86 30.26 19.07
CA ASN A 40 30.92 29.61 19.84
C ASN A 40 30.61 29.95 21.30
N GLU A 41 30.24 28.97 22.11
CA GLU A 41 30.46 29.05 23.55
C GLU A 41 30.67 27.64 24.11
N GLU A 42 31.81 27.49 24.78
CA GLU A 42 32.26 26.34 25.56
C GLU A 42 31.24 25.92 26.61
N GLY A 43 30.98 24.61 26.69
CA GLY A 43 30.18 24.01 27.73
C GLY A 43 30.44 22.52 27.85
N ASP A 44 31.34 22.14 28.76
CA ASP A 44 31.62 20.78 29.21
C ASP A 44 30.43 20.16 29.95
N ASN A 45 29.37 19.83 29.22
CA ASN A 45 28.35 18.90 29.70
C ASN A 45 28.13 17.86 28.59
N PRO A 46 28.32 16.55 28.85
CA PRO A 46 27.89 15.55 27.89
C PRO A 46 26.39 15.71 27.74
N LEU A 47 25.96 16.25 26.60
CA LEU A 47 24.59 16.19 26.13
C LEU A 47 24.26 14.72 26.02
N GLN A 48 23.69 14.18 27.10
CA GLN A 48 23.01 12.91 27.11
C GLN A 48 21.87 13.09 26.10
N ALA A 49 22.13 12.65 24.87
CA ALA A 49 21.15 12.64 23.81
C ALA A 49 20.02 11.72 24.29
N ASP A 50 18.99 12.34 24.87
CA ASP A 50 17.69 11.74 25.09
C ASP A 50 17.32 11.04 23.78
N PRO A 51 17.19 9.70 23.76
CA PRO A 51 17.02 8.96 22.53
C PRO A 51 15.81 9.53 21.82
N ARG A 52 16.07 10.18 20.68
CA ARG A 52 15.08 10.78 19.78
C ARG A 52 13.82 9.95 19.81
N ARG A 53 12.82 10.46 20.52
CA ARG A 53 11.46 9.94 20.53
C ARG A 53 11.02 9.96 19.07
N LEU A 54 11.02 8.77 18.45
CA LEU A 54 10.65 8.57 17.06
C LEU A 54 9.38 9.37 16.79
N SER A 55 9.43 10.18 15.74
CA SER A 55 8.36 11.07 15.26
C SER A 55 7.16 10.23 14.80
N GLY A 56 6.50 9.57 15.75
CA GLY A 56 5.31 8.78 15.56
C GLY A 56 4.15 9.73 15.37
N GLY A 57 3.33 9.48 14.34
CA GLY A 57 2.06 10.16 14.18
C GLY A 57 1.32 10.22 15.53
N ASN A 58 0.71 11.36 15.82
CA ASN A 58 0.10 11.65 17.12
C ASN A 58 -0.81 10.49 17.56
N ALA A 59 -0.31 9.65 18.48
CA ALA A 59 -1.07 8.53 19.02
C ALA A 59 -2.37 9.09 19.60
N LYS A 60 -3.51 8.57 19.14
CA LYS A 60 -4.81 9.02 19.63
C LYS A 60 -5.15 8.26 20.92
N THR A 61 -5.76 8.94 21.87
CA THR A 61 -6.08 8.37 23.19
C THR A 61 -7.52 7.84 23.26
N CYS A 62 -7.70 6.61 23.75
CA CYS A 62 -8.99 5.95 23.91
C CYS A 62 -9.53 6.13 25.34
N ASN A 63 -10.50 7.04 25.52
CA ASN A 63 -10.99 7.46 26.83
C ASN A 63 -12.52 7.28 27.03
N VAL A 64 -13.21 6.65 26.08
CA VAL A 64 -14.68 6.60 26.05
C VAL A 64 -15.17 5.14 26.02
N ALA A 65 -16.24 4.87 26.76
CA ALA A 65 -16.89 3.57 26.82
C ALA A 65 -17.43 3.13 25.45
N PHE A 66 -17.25 1.87 25.10
CA PHE A 66 -17.77 1.29 23.86
C PHE A 66 -19.30 1.17 23.93
N ALA A 67 -19.99 1.82 22.98
CA ALA A 67 -21.44 1.83 22.92
C ALA A 67 -22.02 1.11 21.68
N SER A 68 -21.31 1.13 20.54
CA SER A 68 -21.69 0.39 19.30
C SER A 68 -20.68 0.57 18.16
N GLU A 69 -20.07 1.75 18.04
CA GLU A 69 -19.01 2.06 17.06
C GLU A 69 -17.63 2.15 17.71
N PRO A 70 -16.53 1.98 16.96
CA PRO A 70 -15.18 2.18 17.47
C PRO A 70 -15.03 3.57 18.09
N ASN A 71 -14.60 3.63 19.35
CA ASN A 71 -14.37 4.88 20.05
C ASN A 71 -13.20 5.66 19.46
N LEU A 72 -12.25 4.94 18.88
CA LEU A 72 -11.04 5.48 18.30
C LEU A 72 -10.71 4.79 16.99
N THR A 73 -10.45 5.57 15.95
CA THR A 73 -9.91 5.05 14.69
C THR A 73 -8.54 5.69 14.40
N ALA A 74 -7.53 4.85 14.24
CA ALA A 74 -6.20 5.22 13.76
C ALA A 74 -5.90 4.50 12.45
N THR A 75 -5.21 5.16 11.53
CA THR A 75 -4.92 4.60 10.19
C THR A 75 -3.45 4.20 10.13
N PHE A 76 -3.15 3.05 9.53
CA PHE A 76 -1.76 2.69 9.25
C PHE A 76 -1.12 3.69 8.27
N SER A 77 0.12 4.08 8.53
CA SER A 77 0.89 4.89 7.59
C SER A 77 1.31 4.05 6.37
N GLU A 78 1.07 4.56 5.15
CA GLU A 78 1.55 3.94 3.91
C GLU A 78 3.08 3.86 3.82
N THR A 79 3.78 4.79 4.47
CA THR A 79 5.24 4.91 4.38
C THR A 79 5.96 4.24 5.54
N LYS A 80 5.29 4.09 6.69
CA LYS A 80 5.87 3.48 7.90
C LYS A 80 5.26 2.13 8.25
N LEU A 81 4.18 1.72 7.59
CA LEU A 81 3.47 0.46 7.85
C LEU A 81 3.08 0.28 9.34
N GLN A 82 2.86 1.39 10.03
CA GLN A 82 2.58 1.43 11.46
C GLN A 82 1.33 2.24 11.76
N ALA A 83 0.60 1.81 12.80
CA ALA A 83 -0.44 2.57 13.46
C ALA A 83 -0.20 2.50 14.98
N SER A 84 -0.53 3.55 15.71
CA SER A 84 -0.40 3.58 17.16
C SER A 84 -1.64 4.16 17.82
N PHE A 85 -1.90 3.70 19.05
CA PHE A 85 -2.96 4.22 19.90
C PHE A 85 -2.54 4.15 21.36
N THR A 86 -3.14 4.99 22.18
CA THR A 86 -2.88 5.02 23.63
C THR A 86 -4.19 4.74 24.36
N CYS A 87 -4.20 3.80 25.30
CA CYS A 87 -5.32 3.63 26.20
C CYS A 87 -5.33 4.79 27.22
N GLY A 88 -6.50 5.32 27.56
CA GLY A 88 -6.62 6.33 28.60
C GLY A 88 -6.24 5.81 29.98
N GLU A 89 -5.91 6.73 30.89
CA GLU A 89 -5.50 6.39 32.27
C GLU A 89 -6.53 5.54 33.01
N THR A 90 -7.83 5.73 32.71
CA THR A 90 -8.94 4.97 33.29
C THR A 90 -9.07 3.57 32.68
N TYR A 91 -8.53 3.33 31.49
CA TYR A 91 -8.54 2.05 30.76
C TYR A 91 -7.20 1.31 30.89
N ASN A 92 -6.74 1.16 32.13
CA ASN A 92 -5.43 0.61 32.48
C ASN A 92 -5.45 -0.84 32.98
N LYS A 93 -6.61 -1.52 33.00
CA LYS A 93 -6.75 -2.88 33.56
C LYS A 93 -6.12 -3.95 32.66
N GLY A 94 -5.99 -3.67 31.38
CA GLY A 94 -5.43 -4.61 30.41
C GLY A 94 -5.87 -4.31 28.99
N PHE A 95 -5.38 -5.14 28.08
CA PHE A 95 -5.60 -5.02 26.64
C PHE A 95 -6.31 -6.27 26.13
N VAL A 96 -7.03 -6.11 25.03
CA VAL A 96 -7.55 -7.23 24.23
C VAL A 96 -7.05 -7.05 22.80
N PRO A 97 -6.33 -8.03 22.23
CA PRO A 97 -5.83 -9.23 22.89
C PRO A 97 -4.84 -8.92 24.02
N GLU A 98 -4.67 -9.86 24.95
CA GLU A 98 -3.83 -9.68 26.14
C GLU A 98 -2.34 -9.70 25.77
N PHE A 99 -1.58 -8.74 26.30
CA PHE A 99 -0.12 -8.77 26.33
C PHE A 99 0.31 -9.56 27.56
N THR A 100 1.14 -10.59 27.40
CA THR A 100 1.62 -11.37 28.54
C THR A 100 2.56 -10.52 29.40
N GLN A 101 2.64 -10.79 30.70
CA GLN A 101 3.50 -10.02 31.62
C GLN A 101 4.97 -10.04 31.21
N ASP A 102 5.42 -11.13 30.59
CA ASP A 102 6.81 -11.33 30.20
C ASP A 102 7.14 -10.76 28.81
N THR A 103 6.13 -10.44 28.00
CA THR A 103 6.35 -9.89 26.66
C THR A 103 5.42 -8.70 26.39
N ASN A 104 6.04 -7.53 26.23
CA ASN A 104 5.39 -6.33 25.71
C ASN A 104 5.06 -6.44 24.20
N THR A 105 5.06 -7.65 23.63
CA THR A 105 4.88 -7.88 22.20
C THR A 105 3.92 -9.03 21.98
N ILE A 106 2.96 -8.83 21.08
CA ILE A 106 2.04 -9.88 20.61
C ILE A 106 1.92 -9.83 19.09
N LYS A 107 1.53 -10.95 18.49
CA LYS A 107 1.22 -11.06 17.05
C LYS A 107 -0.28 -11.13 16.77
N LYS A 108 -1.11 -10.82 17.77
CA LYS A 108 -2.56 -10.95 17.73
C LYS A 108 -3.29 -9.62 17.58
N CYS A 109 -4.48 -9.69 16.98
CA CYS A 109 -5.48 -8.63 16.90
C CYS A 109 -6.90 -9.23 16.95
N CYS A 110 -7.92 -8.42 17.17
CA CYS A 110 -9.31 -8.85 16.99
C CYS A 110 -9.74 -8.61 15.52
N ALA A 111 -10.38 -9.61 14.90
CA ALA A 111 -10.86 -9.48 13.52
C ALA A 111 -12.15 -8.64 13.45
N ASN A 112 -12.98 -8.71 14.50
CA ASN A 112 -14.22 -7.97 14.64
C ASN A 112 -14.24 -7.19 15.97
N PRO A 113 -15.05 -6.13 16.06
CA PRO A 113 -15.17 -5.33 17.29
C PRO A 113 -15.69 -6.13 18.49
N GLN A 114 -16.41 -7.23 18.25
CA GLN A 114 -16.97 -8.08 19.31
C GLN A 114 -16.01 -9.18 19.79
N ASP A 115 -14.91 -9.43 19.08
CA ASP A 115 -14.01 -10.55 19.41
C ASP A 115 -13.19 -10.25 20.67
N ASP A 116 -13.04 -11.25 21.53
CA ASP A 116 -12.30 -11.14 22.80
C ASP A 116 -11.10 -12.11 22.91
N THR A 117 -11.01 -13.10 22.04
CA THR A 117 -9.93 -14.12 22.06
C THR A 117 -8.69 -13.66 21.31
N GLY A 118 -8.86 -12.76 20.33
CA GLY A 118 -7.84 -12.42 19.35
C GLY A 118 -7.55 -13.56 18.35
N ALA A 119 -7.05 -13.18 17.19
CA ALA A 119 -6.50 -14.05 16.15
C ALA A 119 -5.13 -13.51 15.72
N GLU A 120 -4.32 -14.33 15.08
CA GLU A 120 -3.02 -13.87 14.55
C GLU A 120 -3.25 -12.81 13.46
N ILE A 121 -2.47 -11.72 13.49
CA ILE A 121 -2.55 -10.66 12.47
C ILE A 121 -2.35 -11.25 11.07
N ALA A 122 -1.45 -12.23 10.95
CA ALA A 122 -1.21 -12.97 9.72
C ALA A 122 -2.44 -13.71 9.20
N GLU A 123 -3.30 -14.23 10.08
CA GLU A 123 -4.54 -14.91 9.68
C GLU A 123 -5.60 -13.90 9.22
N VAL A 124 -5.76 -12.80 9.96
CA VAL A 124 -6.80 -11.79 9.68
C VAL A 124 -6.48 -11.00 8.40
N LEU A 125 -5.23 -10.55 8.27
CA LEU A 125 -4.80 -9.66 7.18
C LEU A 125 -4.04 -10.38 6.06
N GLY A 126 -3.55 -11.60 6.26
CA GLY A 126 -2.73 -12.32 5.27
C GLY A 126 -1.28 -11.84 5.20
N VAL A 127 -0.83 -11.02 6.15
CA VAL A 127 0.52 -10.45 6.22
C VAL A 127 1.06 -10.51 7.64
N GLN A 128 2.36 -10.69 7.81
CA GLN A 128 2.96 -10.69 9.14
C GLN A 128 2.78 -9.33 9.82
N GLY A 129 2.62 -9.34 11.14
CA GLY A 129 2.53 -8.13 11.94
C GLY A 129 2.85 -8.38 13.40
N LYS A 130 3.18 -7.30 14.11
CA LYS A 130 3.41 -7.28 15.55
C LYS A 130 2.78 -6.07 16.19
N ALA A 131 2.27 -6.22 17.40
CA ALA A 131 1.90 -5.12 18.27
C ALA A 131 2.90 -5.07 19.43
N VAL A 132 3.48 -3.90 19.67
CA VAL A 132 4.40 -3.64 20.78
C VAL A 132 3.78 -2.62 21.71
N LYS A 133 3.76 -2.93 23.00
CA LYS A 133 3.26 -2.07 24.07
C LYS A 133 4.43 -1.35 24.74
N ASP A 134 4.33 -0.04 24.80
CA ASP A 134 5.16 0.82 25.63
C ASP A 134 4.24 1.65 26.53
N ASN A 135 4.26 1.34 27.83
CA ASN A 135 3.32 1.88 28.82
C ASN A 135 1.85 1.62 28.43
N GLN A 136 1.07 2.67 28.16
CA GLN A 136 -0.32 2.57 27.68
C GLN A 136 -0.44 2.71 26.16
N THR A 137 0.68 2.91 25.46
CA THR A 137 0.72 3.07 24.01
C THR A 137 1.00 1.72 23.36
N VAL A 138 0.21 1.37 22.36
CA VAL A 138 0.42 0.19 21.53
C VAL A 138 0.72 0.66 20.11
N THR A 139 1.85 0.21 19.58
CA THR A 139 2.26 0.43 18.20
C THR A 139 2.19 -0.88 17.45
N VAL A 140 1.36 -0.93 16.41
CA VAL A 140 1.21 -2.08 15.53
C VAL A 140 1.99 -1.83 14.26
N THR A 141 2.85 -2.78 13.90
CA THR A 141 3.69 -2.78 12.68
C THR A 141 3.28 -3.92 11.78
N LEU A 142 3.08 -3.65 10.50
CA LEU A 142 2.79 -4.65 9.48
C LEU A 142 3.99 -4.85 8.55
N GLN A 143 4.12 -6.06 8.02
CA GLN A 143 5.14 -6.37 7.01
C GLN A 143 4.86 -5.66 5.69
N LYS A 144 3.58 -5.50 5.33
CA LYS A 144 3.09 -4.81 4.14
C LYS A 144 1.60 -4.49 4.35
N ILE A 145 1.08 -3.45 3.69
CA ILE A 145 -0.37 -3.24 3.56
C ILE A 145 -0.92 -4.21 2.49
N PRO A 146 -1.81 -5.16 2.82
CA PRO A 146 -2.35 -6.08 1.83
C PRO A 146 -3.32 -5.36 0.90
N ASP A 147 -3.04 -5.34 -0.40
CA ASP A 147 -3.83 -4.58 -1.39
C ASP A 147 -5.31 -5.02 -1.43
N ASN A 148 -5.58 -6.32 -1.27
CA ASN A 148 -6.94 -6.89 -1.23
C ASN A 148 -7.67 -6.68 0.12
N LYS A 149 -7.02 -6.03 1.09
CA LYS A 149 -7.57 -5.74 2.42
C LYS A 149 -7.57 -4.24 2.73
N ARG A 150 -7.15 -3.38 1.80
CA ARG A 150 -7.23 -1.91 1.95
C ARG A 150 -8.64 -1.46 2.34
N GLY A 151 -8.73 -0.47 3.24
CA GLY A 151 -9.98 -0.01 3.85
C GLY A 151 -10.61 -0.97 4.88
N LYS A 152 -9.97 -2.10 5.23
CA LYS A 152 -10.40 -2.95 6.34
C LYS A 152 -9.72 -2.54 7.64
N SER A 153 -10.31 -2.90 8.77
CA SER A 153 -9.76 -2.63 10.10
C SER A 153 -9.45 -3.92 10.85
N ILE A 154 -8.45 -3.85 11.74
CA ILE A 154 -8.27 -4.77 12.85
C ILE A 154 -8.57 -4.03 14.15
N TYR A 155 -8.88 -4.75 15.22
CA TYR A 155 -9.37 -4.14 16.45
C TYR A 155 -8.53 -4.50 17.66
N TYR A 156 -8.50 -3.57 18.62
CA TYR A 156 -7.95 -3.74 19.96
C TYR A 156 -8.91 -3.14 20.97
N LYS A 157 -8.89 -3.61 22.22
CA LYS A 157 -9.69 -3.04 23.31
C LYS A 157 -8.81 -2.66 24.50
N CYS A 158 -9.10 -1.53 25.11
CA CYS A 158 -8.57 -1.15 26.42
C CYS A 158 -9.61 -1.47 27.49
N ARG A 159 -9.24 -2.13 28.58
CA ARG A 159 -10.19 -2.49 29.66
C ARG A 159 -10.11 -1.49 30.81
N LYS A 160 -11.28 -1.07 31.32
CA LYS A 160 -11.39 -0.19 32.48
C LYS A 160 -11.30 -0.96 33.80
N THR A 161 -10.71 -0.33 34.82
CA THR A 161 -10.61 -0.92 36.17
C THR A 161 -11.97 -0.92 36.87
N GLY A 162 -12.33 -2.05 37.51
CA GLY A 162 -13.52 -2.17 38.34
C GLY A 162 -14.88 -2.28 37.62
N VAL A 163 -14.91 -2.24 36.29
CA VAL A 163 -16.14 -2.37 35.47
C VAL A 163 -15.89 -3.23 34.23
N SER A 164 -16.95 -3.78 33.64
CA SER A 164 -16.92 -4.52 32.37
C SER A 164 -16.84 -3.61 31.13
N ASP A 165 -16.45 -2.35 31.32
CA ASP A 165 -16.40 -1.33 30.28
C ASP A 165 -15.08 -1.42 29.50
N VAL A 166 -15.17 -1.25 28.18
CA VAL A 166 -14.04 -1.36 27.25
C VAL A 166 -14.02 -0.15 26.33
N CYS A 167 -12.84 0.32 25.97
CA CYS A 167 -12.64 1.31 24.91
C CYS A 167 -12.18 0.57 23.65
N LEU A 168 -12.99 0.62 22.59
CA LEU A 168 -12.69 -0.09 21.34
C LEU A 168 -11.87 0.80 20.41
N VAL A 169 -10.75 0.25 19.93
CA VAL A 169 -9.85 0.89 18.96
C VAL A 169 -9.89 0.13 17.65
N ALA A 170 -10.18 0.82 16.55
CA ALA A 170 -10.03 0.33 15.19
C ALA A 170 -8.71 0.85 14.60
N LEU A 171 -7.88 -0.07 14.10
CA LEU A 171 -6.71 0.25 13.28
C LEU A 171 -7.06 -0.04 11.82
N GLU A 172 -7.31 1.01 11.06
CA GLU A 172 -7.76 0.95 9.68
C GLU A 172 -6.56 0.90 8.72
N LEU A 173 -6.60 -0.04 7.78
CA LEU A 173 -5.70 -0.04 6.65
C LEU A 173 -6.05 1.13 5.72
N PRO A 174 -5.06 1.80 5.12
CA PRO A 174 -5.30 2.88 4.17
C PRO A 174 -6.32 2.52 3.09
N PRO A 175 -6.97 3.53 2.49
CA PRO A 175 -7.90 3.30 1.39
C PRO A 175 -7.22 2.60 0.20
N ALA A 176 -8.06 2.15 -0.73
CA ALA A 176 -7.57 1.66 -2.01
C ALA A 176 -6.73 2.75 -2.70
N ILE A 177 -5.57 2.35 -3.21
CA ILE A 177 -4.70 3.22 -4.02
C ILE A 177 -4.89 2.88 -5.50
N GLY A 178 -4.64 3.84 -6.37
CA GLY A 178 -4.73 3.64 -7.82
C GLY A 178 -3.75 2.59 -8.33
N GLU A 179 -4.01 2.06 -9.52
CA GLU A 179 -3.14 1.08 -10.18
C GLU A 179 -1.70 1.61 -10.29
N ASN A 180 -1.55 2.88 -10.70
CA ASN A 180 -0.27 3.57 -10.87
C ASN A 180 0.24 4.29 -9.62
N ASP A 181 -0.41 4.12 -8.46
CA ASP A 181 0.07 4.71 -7.22
C ASP A 181 1.08 3.75 -6.58
N CYS A 182 2.30 4.21 -6.33
CA CYS A 182 3.31 3.46 -5.61
C CYS A 182 3.00 3.40 -4.11
N ALA A 183 3.34 2.26 -3.52
CA ALA A 183 3.36 2.03 -2.08
C ALA A 183 4.52 1.08 -1.75
N VAL A 184 4.88 0.97 -0.47
CA VAL A 184 5.99 0.10 -0.01
C VAL A 184 5.80 -1.33 -0.52
N ASP A 185 6.83 -1.88 -1.19
CA ASP A 185 6.87 -3.18 -1.86
C ASP A 185 5.75 -3.44 -2.89
N LYS A 186 5.17 -2.38 -3.46
CA LYS A 186 4.31 -2.51 -4.64
C LYS A 186 5.17 -2.53 -5.90
N VAL A 187 4.71 -3.28 -6.90
CA VAL A 187 5.23 -3.22 -8.26
C VAL A 187 4.14 -2.58 -9.13
N VAL A 188 4.47 -1.46 -9.75
CA VAL A 188 3.62 -0.75 -10.71
C VAL A 188 4.14 -1.08 -12.10
N THR A 189 3.26 -1.49 -13.01
CA THR A 189 3.62 -1.80 -14.39
C THR A 189 2.92 -0.82 -15.33
N ILE A 190 3.69 -0.17 -16.19
CA ILE A 190 3.20 0.81 -17.16
C ILE A 190 3.61 0.33 -18.55
N ALA A 191 2.66 0.21 -19.46
CA ALA A 191 2.92 -0.11 -20.87
C ALA A 191 2.77 1.15 -21.72
N LEU A 192 3.80 1.45 -22.51
CA LEU A 192 3.84 2.58 -23.44
C LEU A 192 4.10 2.07 -24.85
N ASN A 193 3.47 2.71 -25.82
CA ASN A 193 3.62 2.39 -27.24
C ASN A 193 3.30 3.62 -28.10
N GLN A 194 3.20 3.43 -29.41
CA GLN A 194 2.92 4.52 -30.34
C GLN A 194 1.55 5.19 -30.08
N MET A 195 0.56 4.45 -29.56
CA MET A 195 -0.77 4.98 -29.26
C MET A 195 -0.85 5.58 -27.85
N VAL A 196 -0.08 5.04 -26.91
CA VAL A 196 -0.01 5.46 -25.51
C VAL A 196 1.42 5.90 -25.20
N SER A 197 1.74 7.15 -25.55
CA SER A 197 3.09 7.69 -25.44
C SER A 197 3.43 8.25 -24.05
N SER A 198 2.47 8.32 -23.13
CA SER A 198 2.74 8.77 -21.76
C SER A 198 1.77 8.18 -20.75
N ALA A 199 2.20 8.13 -19.49
CA ALA A 199 1.38 7.75 -18.36
C ALA A 199 1.82 8.48 -17.09
N ASP A 200 0.88 8.67 -16.17
CA ASP A 200 1.12 9.27 -14.87
C ASP A 200 1.16 8.18 -13.79
N PHE A 201 2.05 8.35 -12.82
CA PHE A 201 2.17 7.51 -11.63
C PHE A 201 2.55 8.36 -10.41
N LYS A 202 2.25 7.87 -9.21
CA LYS A 202 2.45 8.64 -7.97
C LYS A 202 3.42 7.94 -7.02
N CYS A 203 4.33 8.69 -6.42
CA CYS A 203 5.27 8.23 -5.39
C CYS A 203 4.92 8.96 -4.07
N VAL A 204 3.77 8.64 -3.48
CA VAL A 204 3.22 9.41 -2.36
C VAL A 204 4.04 9.16 -1.08
N GLY A 205 4.71 10.21 -0.58
CA GLY A 205 5.51 10.14 0.65
C GLY A 205 6.83 9.38 0.52
N GLY A 206 7.18 8.95 -0.71
CA GLY A 206 8.48 8.39 -1.04
C GLY A 206 9.36 9.39 -1.78
N LYS A 207 10.62 9.02 -1.97
CA LYS A 207 11.58 9.74 -2.81
C LYS A 207 11.79 8.98 -4.11
N MET A 208 11.48 9.62 -5.22
CA MET A 208 11.66 9.06 -6.55
C MET A 208 13.12 9.13 -7.02
N ASP A 209 13.62 8.02 -7.58
CA ASP A 209 14.84 8.01 -8.38
C ASP A 209 14.48 8.15 -9.87
N LEU A 210 15.04 9.17 -10.52
CA LEU A 210 14.78 9.48 -11.92
C LEU A 210 15.70 8.71 -12.87
N GLU A 211 16.73 8.04 -12.35
CA GLU A 211 17.62 7.20 -13.14
C GLU A 211 17.01 5.81 -13.32
N PRO A 212 16.86 5.33 -14.57
CA PRO A 212 16.33 3.99 -14.81
C PRO A 212 17.35 2.91 -14.46
N LEU A 213 16.81 1.80 -13.98
CA LEU A 213 17.51 0.57 -13.59
C LEU A 213 17.06 -0.59 -14.50
N GLU A 214 17.87 -1.64 -14.58
CA GLU A 214 17.47 -2.88 -15.27
C GLU A 214 16.37 -3.60 -14.47
N VAL A 215 15.42 -4.23 -15.17
CA VAL A 215 14.43 -5.12 -14.55
C VAL A 215 15.05 -6.51 -14.36
N THR A 216 14.94 -7.08 -13.16
CA THR A 216 15.35 -8.45 -12.85
C THR A 216 14.27 -9.12 -12.02
N SER A 217 13.74 -10.26 -12.50
CA SER A 217 12.71 -11.03 -11.80
C SER A 217 11.49 -10.19 -11.39
N GLY A 218 11.02 -9.31 -12.28
CA GLY A 218 9.85 -8.45 -12.05
C GLY A 218 10.06 -7.33 -11.02
N ASN A 219 11.31 -6.99 -10.67
CA ASN A 219 11.65 -5.89 -9.78
C ASN A 219 12.82 -5.07 -10.35
N CYS A 220 13.10 -3.91 -9.75
CA CYS A 220 14.30 -3.14 -10.10
C CYS A 220 15.56 -3.83 -9.56
N SER A 221 16.57 -3.95 -10.41
CA SER A 221 17.93 -4.33 -10.01
C SER A 221 18.71 -3.12 -9.46
N ASN A 222 19.95 -3.34 -9.03
CA ASN A 222 20.87 -2.25 -8.65
C ASN A 222 21.71 -1.74 -9.83
N LYS A 223 21.46 -2.21 -11.05
CA LYS A 223 22.23 -1.82 -12.25
C LYS A 223 21.50 -0.72 -12.98
N LYS A 224 22.19 0.41 -13.19
CA LYS A 224 21.69 1.50 -14.03
C LYS A 224 21.55 1.04 -15.46
N LYS A 225 20.50 1.50 -16.12
CA LYS A 225 20.23 1.22 -17.53
C LYS A 225 20.24 2.51 -18.31
N THR A 226 21.14 2.63 -19.28
CA THR A 226 21.13 3.78 -20.21
C THR A 226 20.04 3.57 -21.24
N THR A 227 19.19 4.56 -21.44
CA THR A 227 18.11 4.54 -22.42
C THR A 227 17.82 5.97 -22.90
N ASN A 228 17.39 6.09 -24.15
CA ASN A 228 16.79 7.30 -24.70
C ASN A 228 15.29 7.10 -24.97
N ALA A 229 14.73 5.95 -24.59
CA ALA A 229 13.38 5.60 -24.97
C ALA A 229 12.34 6.46 -24.24
N VAL A 230 12.64 6.81 -22.99
CA VAL A 230 11.68 7.38 -22.06
C VAL A 230 12.31 8.45 -21.20
N LYS A 231 11.52 9.48 -20.90
CA LYS A 231 11.82 10.53 -19.93
C LYS A 231 10.79 10.51 -18.80
N VAL A 232 11.26 10.55 -17.55
CA VAL A 232 10.41 10.77 -16.37
C VAL A 232 10.54 12.22 -15.93
N THR A 233 9.40 12.87 -15.70
CA THR A 233 9.33 14.26 -15.25
C THR A 233 8.41 14.38 -14.04
N GLU A 234 8.73 15.30 -13.15
CA GLU A 234 7.87 15.65 -12.03
C GLU A 234 6.72 16.54 -12.52
N VAL A 235 5.48 16.15 -12.22
CA VAL A 235 4.27 16.89 -12.62
C VAL A 235 3.74 17.74 -11.46
N LYS A 236 3.78 17.18 -10.25
CA LYS A 236 3.32 17.84 -9.03
C LYS A 236 4.28 17.55 -7.90
N ALA A 237 4.76 18.63 -7.27
CA ALA A 237 5.63 18.69 -6.09
C ALA A 237 5.88 17.32 -5.43
N GLN A 238 6.86 16.60 -5.95
CA GLN A 238 7.49 15.38 -5.44
C GLN A 238 6.56 14.20 -5.17
N THR A 239 5.36 14.21 -5.74
CA THR A 239 4.33 13.18 -5.46
C THR A 239 3.79 12.53 -6.73
N GLU A 240 3.81 13.24 -7.86
CA GLU A 240 3.27 12.76 -9.13
C GLU A 240 4.28 12.96 -10.25
N PHE A 241 4.45 11.90 -11.04
CA PHE A 241 5.46 11.79 -12.08
C PHE A 241 4.81 11.34 -13.38
N ARG A 242 5.27 11.91 -14.48
CA ARG A 242 4.88 11.54 -15.83
C ARG A 242 6.03 10.86 -16.53
N VAL A 243 5.77 9.65 -16.98
CA VAL A 243 6.64 8.92 -17.89
C VAL A 243 6.19 9.18 -19.32
N THR A 244 7.09 9.61 -20.19
CA THR A 244 6.80 9.94 -21.60
C THR A 244 7.82 9.27 -22.51
N VAL A 245 7.36 8.67 -23.59
CA VAL A 245 8.21 8.15 -24.67
C VAL A 245 8.85 9.34 -25.39
N ASP A 246 10.18 9.38 -25.39
CA ASP A 246 10.95 10.39 -26.12
C ASP A 246 11.29 9.86 -27.52
N GLN A 247 11.84 8.64 -27.58
CA GLN A 247 12.12 7.93 -28.82
C GLN A 247 11.62 6.48 -28.71
N LEU A 248 10.85 5.99 -29.68
CA LEU A 248 10.49 4.56 -29.67
C LEU A 248 11.75 3.71 -29.93
N PRO A 249 12.07 2.73 -29.08
CA PRO A 249 13.21 1.85 -29.28
C PRO A 249 12.98 0.94 -30.50
N SER A 250 14.03 0.32 -31.05
CA SER A 250 13.88 -0.64 -32.15
C SER A 250 13.23 -1.95 -31.69
N HIS A 251 13.45 -2.34 -30.44
CA HIS A 251 12.88 -3.53 -29.80
C HIS A 251 12.21 -3.15 -28.48
N THR A 252 11.29 -3.98 -28.01
CA THR A 252 10.64 -3.76 -26.71
C THR A 252 11.68 -3.64 -25.60
N GLU A 253 11.57 -2.57 -24.84
CA GLU A 253 12.50 -2.24 -23.76
C GLU A 253 11.77 -2.15 -22.42
N GLN A 254 12.35 -2.73 -21.37
CA GLN A 254 11.87 -2.55 -20.00
C GLN A 254 12.81 -1.68 -19.19
N LEU A 255 12.27 -0.68 -18.50
CA LEU A 255 12.96 0.26 -17.64
C LEU A 255 12.35 0.16 -16.25
N CYS A 256 13.17 0.23 -15.21
CA CYS A 256 12.68 0.20 -13.84
C CYS A 256 13.06 1.48 -13.11
N TYR A 257 12.09 2.13 -12.47
CA TYR A 257 12.33 3.27 -11.62
C TYR A 257 11.93 2.93 -10.18
N THR A 258 12.54 3.59 -9.20
CA THR A 258 12.25 3.29 -7.79
C THR A 258 11.69 4.49 -7.06
N CYS A 259 10.68 4.22 -6.24
CA CYS A 259 10.20 5.15 -5.22
C CYS A 259 10.63 4.59 -3.86
N SER A 260 11.54 5.29 -3.17
CA SER A 260 12.16 4.86 -1.92
C SER A 260 11.48 5.46 -0.70
N TYR A 261 11.22 4.63 0.32
CA TYR A 261 10.62 5.01 1.59
C TYR A 261 11.63 4.77 2.70
N ALA A 262 12.06 5.85 3.37
CA ALA A 262 13.06 5.78 4.41
C ALA A 262 12.46 5.43 5.78
N GLU A 263 13.28 4.79 6.61
CA GLU A 263 12.98 4.41 7.99
C GLU A 263 11.64 3.64 8.12
N VAL A 264 11.45 2.61 7.30
CA VAL A 264 10.33 1.68 7.41
C VAL A 264 10.69 0.62 8.47
N PRO A 265 9.93 0.52 9.57
CA PRO A 265 10.19 -0.45 10.63
C PRO A 265 10.01 -1.90 10.18
N SER A 266 10.83 -2.79 10.73
CA SER A 266 10.72 -4.23 10.53
C SER A 266 9.73 -4.87 11.50
N VAL A 267 9.07 -5.95 11.06
CA VAL A 267 8.25 -6.79 11.95
C VAL A 267 9.12 -7.66 12.86
N GLU A 268 10.31 -8.08 12.44
CA GLU A 268 11.11 -9.03 13.23
C GLU A 268 12.01 -8.34 14.27
N ASP A 269 12.51 -7.14 13.98
CA ASP A 269 13.43 -6.41 14.86
C ASP A 269 13.00 -4.96 15.10
N THR A 270 13.76 -4.23 15.90
CA THR A 270 13.55 -2.79 16.16
C THR A 270 14.25 -1.92 15.13
N GLN A 271 14.81 -2.49 14.06
CA GLN A 271 15.52 -1.75 13.03
C GLN A 271 14.52 -1.17 12.03
N THR A 272 14.96 -0.09 11.40
CA THR A 272 14.26 0.54 10.29
C THR A 272 15.11 0.41 9.04
N THR A 273 14.49 0.09 7.91
CA THR A 273 15.17 -0.07 6.62
C THR A 273 14.57 0.86 5.58
N THR A 274 15.32 1.09 4.50
CA THR A 274 14.75 1.70 3.30
C THR A 274 14.06 0.61 2.48
N ARG A 275 12.81 0.83 2.12
CA ARG A 275 12.05 -0.07 1.24
C ARG A 275 11.60 0.67 0.00
N THR A 276 11.30 -0.06 -1.07
CA THR A 276 11.04 0.55 -2.38
C THR A 276 9.71 0.10 -2.96
N CYS A 277 9.16 0.92 -3.85
CA CYS A 277 8.21 0.52 -4.88
C CYS A 277 8.96 0.46 -6.21
N SER A 278 8.75 -0.60 -6.99
CA SER A 278 9.29 -0.72 -8.35
C SER A 278 8.26 -0.21 -9.35
N VAL A 279 8.65 0.71 -10.22
CA VAL A 279 7.84 1.20 -11.36
C VAL A 279 8.47 0.68 -12.63
N ILE A 280 7.89 -0.38 -13.20
CA ILE A 280 8.37 -1.03 -14.41
C ILE A 280 7.64 -0.44 -15.61
N VAL A 281 8.38 0.24 -16.47
CA VAL A 281 7.90 0.83 -17.71
C VAL A 281 8.33 -0.08 -18.86
N THR A 282 7.38 -0.65 -19.57
CA THR A 282 7.61 -1.39 -20.81
C THR A 282 7.27 -0.49 -21.99
N VAL A 283 8.21 -0.33 -22.92
CA VAL A 283 8.08 0.49 -24.12
C VAL A 283 8.14 -0.41 -25.32
N ASP A 284 7.09 -0.44 -26.12
CA ASP A 284 7.06 -1.24 -27.33
C ASP A 284 8.04 -0.70 -28.38
N GLY A 285 8.74 -1.61 -29.05
CA GLY A 285 9.62 -1.27 -30.15
C GLY A 285 8.86 -0.85 -31.41
N THR A 286 9.52 -0.10 -32.29
CA THR A 286 8.99 0.23 -33.63
C THR A 286 8.83 -1.02 -34.51
N GLU A 287 9.66 -2.03 -34.30
CA GLU A 287 9.47 -3.38 -34.83
C GLU A 287 8.46 -4.13 -33.94
N SER A 288 7.27 -3.57 -33.75
CA SER A 288 6.20 -4.33 -33.10
C SER A 288 5.84 -5.47 -34.03
N SER A 289 6.28 -6.67 -33.66
CA SER A 289 6.13 -7.89 -34.42
C SER A 289 4.70 -7.96 -34.94
N THR A 290 4.54 -7.90 -36.26
CA THR A 290 3.37 -8.49 -36.89
C THR A 290 3.42 -9.95 -36.47
N SER A 291 2.69 -10.29 -35.40
CA SER A 291 2.44 -11.67 -35.02
C SER A 291 1.73 -12.29 -36.20
N THR A 292 2.50 -12.91 -37.10
CA THR A 292 1.95 -13.82 -38.09
C THR A 292 1.34 -14.94 -37.26
N GLU A 293 0.06 -14.80 -36.91
CA GLU A 293 -0.76 -15.91 -36.48
C GLU A 293 -0.65 -16.93 -37.61
N ALA A 294 0.20 -17.94 -37.42
CA ALA A 294 0.25 -19.09 -38.30
C ALA A 294 -1.09 -19.81 -38.11
N THR A 295 -2.09 -19.42 -38.90
CA THR A 295 -3.31 -20.20 -39.07
C THR A 295 -2.89 -21.47 -39.81
N THR A 296 -2.56 -22.53 -39.08
CA THR A 296 -2.40 -23.88 -39.62
C THR A 296 -3.80 -24.38 -40.01
N SER A 297 -4.32 -23.85 -41.12
CA SER A 297 -5.39 -24.46 -41.90
C SER A 297 -4.76 -25.56 -42.76
N SER A 298 -4.65 -26.76 -42.22
CA SER A 298 -4.56 -27.98 -43.02
C SER A 298 -5.86 -28.74 -42.85
N GLY A 299 -6.83 -28.38 -43.69
CA GLY A 299 -7.98 -29.22 -43.97
C GLY A 299 -7.50 -30.57 -44.48
N ARG A 300 -7.79 -31.62 -43.71
CA ARG A 300 -8.11 -32.94 -44.24
C ARG A 300 -9.39 -33.42 -43.59
N SER A 301 -10.46 -33.32 -44.37
CA SER A 301 -11.66 -34.13 -44.30
C SER A 301 -11.34 -35.57 -43.90
N ILE A 302 -12.05 -36.13 -42.91
CA ILE A 302 -12.42 -37.55 -42.80
C ILE A 302 -13.60 -37.67 -41.80
N ILE A 303 -14.76 -37.96 -42.39
CA ILE A 303 -15.80 -38.92 -41.96
C ILE A 303 -16.60 -38.62 -40.67
N MET A 304 -17.85 -38.20 -40.89
CA MET A 304 -19.00 -38.49 -40.04
C MET A 304 -19.05 -39.98 -39.68
N THR A 305 -19.07 -40.32 -38.39
CA THR A 305 -19.71 -41.57 -37.95
C THR A 305 -20.53 -41.30 -36.70
N CYS A 306 -21.84 -41.43 -36.84
CA CYS A 306 -22.79 -41.59 -35.75
C CYS A 306 -22.32 -42.67 -34.78
N GLY A 307 -22.42 -42.39 -33.48
CA GLY A 307 -22.17 -43.36 -32.44
C GLY A 307 -22.61 -42.82 -31.10
N ALA A 308 -23.92 -42.87 -30.85
CA ALA A 308 -24.45 -42.78 -29.50
C ALA A 308 -23.76 -43.81 -28.61
N MET A 309 -23.29 -43.41 -27.42
CA MET A 309 -23.26 -44.29 -26.27
C MET A 309 -23.23 -43.49 -24.97
N ASN A 310 -24.35 -43.60 -24.27
CA ASN A 310 -24.52 -43.45 -22.83
C ASN A 310 -23.33 -43.97 -22.03
N LEU A 311 -22.94 -43.25 -20.97
CA LEU A 311 -22.61 -43.90 -19.70
C LEU A 311 -22.73 -42.92 -18.52
N LEU A 312 -23.80 -43.15 -17.76
CA LEU A 312 -24.01 -42.79 -16.37
C LEU A 312 -22.94 -43.41 -15.48
N ILE A 313 -22.31 -42.63 -14.60
CA ILE A 313 -21.79 -43.07 -13.29
C ILE A 313 -22.04 -41.89 -12.32
N ALA A 314 -23.17 -41.84 -11.61
CA ALA A 314 -23.50 -42.55 -10.37
C ALA A 314 -22.69 -42.09 -9.15
N MET A 315 -23.45 -41.49 -8.23
CA MET A 315 -23.17 -41.09 -6.85
C MET A 315 -22.28 -42.06 -6.06
N PHE A 316 -21.43 -41.52 -5.18
CA PHE A 316 -21.21 -42.10 -3.85
C PHE A 316 -21.11 -41.00 -2.79
N LEU A 317 -22.18 -40.89 -1.99
CA LEU A 317 -22.18 -40.35 -0.65
C LEU A 317 -21.50 -41.36 0.28
N THR A 318 -20.54 -40.93 1.09
CA THR A 318 -20.19 -41.61 2.33
C THR A 318 -20.20 -40.61 3.48
N VAL A 319 -21.31 -40.67 4.22
CA VAL A 319 -21.46 -40.20 5.58
C VAL A 319 -20.62 -41.11 6.48
N GLY A 320 -19.74 -40.53 7.30
CA GLY A 320 -19.04 -41.23 8.37
C GLY A 320 -19.16 -40.44 9.67
N ALA A 321 -20.13 -40.84 10.49
CA ALA A 321 -20.22 -40.51 11.91
C ALA A 321 -19.69 -41.69 12.75
N PHE A 322 -19.61 -41.50 14.07
CA PHE A 322 -19.06 -42.35 15.15
C PHE A 322 -17.55 -42.14 15.35
N SER A 323 -17.07 -41.71 16.53
CA SER A 323 -17.50 -41.95 17.92
C SER A 323 -17.24 -40.74 18.81
#